data_AF-A0A7X7DAP3-F1
#
_entry.id   AF-A0A7X7DAP3-F1
#
_cell.length_a   1.000
_cell.length_b   1.000
_cell.length_c   1.000
_cell.angle_alpha   90.00
_cell.angle_beta   90.00
_cell.angle_gamma   90.00
#
_symmetry.space_group_name_H-M   'P 1'
#
loop_
_entity.id
_entity.type
_entity.pdbx_description
1 polymer ?
#
loop_
_entity_poly.entity_id
_entity_poly.type
_entity_poly.pdbx_seq_one_letter_code
_entity_poly.pdbx_strand_id
1 'polypeptide(L)'
;MGLRDMFGRRRRRIPADPADLEHFRRWAETRVGIEAFLEPETLVSVPGLCLVAFDGEWTRRPVGDVATARTLAAQLKVPLFDATVSGYPQRMRDYEEVRIRRERRERARRLRESMREADER
;
A
#
# COMPACT_ATOMS: atom_id res chain seq x y z
N MET A 1 -26.31 -27.63 27.63
CA MET A 1 -25.03 -26.88 27.65
C MET A 1 -24.50 -26.81 26.23
N GLY A 2 -24.45 -25.61 25.65
CA GLY A 2 -24.24 -25.41 24.21
C GLY A 2 -22.79 -25.60 23.78
N LEU A 3 -22.59 -26.39 22.72
CA LEU A 3 -21.35 -26.54 21.96
C LEU A 3 -21.24 -25.45 20.87
N ARG A 4 -21.47 -24.18 21.22
CA ARG A 4 -21.40 -23.04 20.27
C ARG A 4 -20.43 -21.93 20.65
N ASP A 5 -19.64 -22.13 21.71
CA ASP A 5 -18.73 -21.12 22.25
C ASP A 5 -17.24 -21.54 22.13
N MET A 6 -16.83 -22.10 20.99
CA MET A 6 -15.43 -22.52 20.78
C MET A 6 -14.71 -21.92 19.57
N PHE A 7 -15.32 -20.98 18.83
CA PHE A 7 -14.64 -20.26 17.74
C PHE A 7 -14.61 -18.73 17.91
N GLY A 8 -14.79 -18.27 19.14
CA GLY A 8 -14.74 -16.85 19.50
C GLY A 8 -13.40 -16.42 20.11
N ARG A 9 -12.24 -16.98 19.68
CA ARG A 9 -10.98 -16.29 19.97
C ARG A 9 -11.01 -14.98 19.19
N ARG A 10 -11.46 -13.90 19.83
CA ARG A 10 -11.24 -12.52 19.37
C ARG A 10 -9.76 -12.45 19.00
N ARG A 11 -9.44 -12.52 17.70
CA ARG A 11 -8.08 -12.30 17.22
C ARG A 11 -7.65 -10.97 17.82
N ARG A 12 -6.49 -10.96 18.48
CA ARG A 12 -5.94 -9.76 19.11
C ARG A 12 -5.87 -8.69 18.03
N ARG A 13 -6.72 -7.67 18.11
CA ARG A 13 -6.71 -6.55 17.17
C ARG A 13 -5.34 -5.90 17.27
N ILE A 14 -4.57 -5.97 16.20
CA ILE A 14 -3.32 -5.21 16.09
C ILE A 14 -3.75 -3.81 15.66
N PRO A 15 -3.58 -2.79 16.52
CA PRO A 15 -3.98 -1.43 16.16
C PRO A 15 -3.13 -0.93 14.99
N ALA A 16 -3.66 0.02 14.23
CA ALA A 16 -2.86 0.75 13.24
C ALA A 16 -1.71 1.48 13.94
N ASP A 17 -0.52 1.45 13.32
CA ASP A 17 0.59 2.25 13.81
C ASP A 17 0.30 3.74 13.54
N PRO A 18 0.47 4.64 14.53
CA PRO A 18 0.24 6.07 14.33
C PRO A 18 1.09 6.67 13.20
N ALA A 19 2.32 6.19 12.99
CA ALA A 19 3.20 6.65 11.93
C ALA A 19 2.71 6.22 10.54
N ASP A 20 2.05 5.05 10.44
CA ASP A 20 1.42 4.61 9.19
C ASP A 20 0.25 5.53 8.81
N LEU A 21 -0.60 5.88 9.79
CA LEU A 21 -1.72 6.80 9.57
C LEU A 21 -1.24 8.22 9.24
N GLU A 22 -0.18 8.70 9.91
CA GLU A 22 0.42 9.99 9.60
C GLU A 22 1.03 9.99 8.19
N HIS A 23 1.70 8.91 7.77
CA HIS A 23 2.25 8.80 6.43
C HIS A 23 1.16 8.95 5.37
N PHE A 24 -0.02 8.35 5.54
CA PHE A 24 -1.11 8.53 4.59
C PHE A 24 -1.56 9.99 4.49
N ARG A 25 -1.63 10.71 5.62
CA ARG A 25 -1.97 12.14 5.63
C ARG A 25 -0.93 12.95 4.87
N ARG A 26 0.35 12.80 5.22
CA ARG A 26 1.46 13.51 4.56
C ARG A 26 1.58 13.19 3.09
N TRP A 27 1.35 11.93 2.73
CA TRP A 27 1.36 11.52 1.34
C TRP A 27 0.21 12.18 0.56
N ALA A 28 -0.99 12.19 1.14
CA ALA A 28 -2.16 12.81 0.51
C ALA A 28 -2.06 14.34 0.37
N GLU A 29 -1.30 15.03 1.23
CA GLU A 29 -1.11 16.49 1.16
C GLU A 29 -0.48 16.97 -0.17
N THR A 30 0.33 16.13 -0.83
CA THR A 30 1.06 16.54 -2.05
C THR A 30 0.57 15.82 -3.31
N ARG A 31 -0.53 15.07 -3.24
CA ARG A 31 -1.11 14.34 -4.40
C ARG A 31 -2.58 14.70 -4.57
N VAL A 32 -3.08 14.49 -5.78
CA VAL A 32 -4.47 14.79 -6.15
C VAL A 32 -5.13 13.58 -6.81
N GLY A 33 -6.47 13.59 -6.90
CA GLY A 33 -7.25 12.51 -7.51
C GLY A 33 -7.02 11.14 -6.86
N ILE A 34 -6.82 11.16 -5.55
CA ILE A 34 -6.47 9.99 -4.75
C ILE A 34 -7.70 9.08 -4.60
N GLU A 35 -7.48 7.78 -4.79
CA GLU A 35 -8.43 6.72 -4.52
C GLU A 35 -7.84 5.76 -3.47
N ALA A 36 -8.65 5.35 -2.50
CA ALA A 36 -8.25 4.41 -1.47
C ALA A 36 -8.78 3.00 -1.78
N PHE A 37 -7.93 1.99 -1.66
CA PHE A 37 -8.23 0.59 -1.90
C PHE A 37 -7.96 -0.21 -0.62
N LEU A 38 -9.03 -0.73 -0.02
CA LEU A 38 -8.96 -1.59 1.15
C LEU A 38 -8.60 -3.02 0.74
N GLU A 39 -7.55 -3.54 1.34
CA GLU A 39 -7.16 -4.92 1.21
C GLU A 39 -7.70 -5.73 2.39
N PRO A 40 -8.16 -6.98 2.16
CA PRO A 40 -8.73 -7.81 3.21
C PRO A 40 -7.66 -8.20 4.23
N GLU A 41 -8.12 -8.57 5.44
CA GLU A 41 -7.24 -9.29 6.36
C GLU A 41 -6.84 -10.64 5.75
N THR A 42 -5.62 -11.07 6.06
CA THR A 42 -5.14 -12.40 5.68
C THR A 42 -4.83 -13.23 6.93
N LEU A 43 -4.33 -14.45 6.76
CA LEU A 43 -3.91 -15.29 7.88
C LEU A 43 -2.72 -14.71 8.65
N VAL A 44 -1.88 -13.91 7.98
CA VAL A 44 -0.59 -13.44 8.51
C VAL A 44 -0.51 -11.91 8.63
N SER A 45 -1.47 -11.17 8.08
CA SER A 45 -1.47 -9.70 8.07
C SER A 45 -2.85 -9.12 8.35
N VAL A 46 -2.87 -8.01 9.07
CA VAL A 46 -4.07 -7.16 9.23
C VAL A 46 -4.48 -6.53 7.89
N PRO A 47 -5.69 -5.97 7.79
CA PRO A 47 -6.11 -5.21 6.61
C PRO A 47 -5.09 -4.14 6.24
N GLY A 48 -4.84 -4.01 4.94
CA GLY A 48 -4.01 -2.99 4.32
C GLY A 48 -4.86 -1.91 3.68
N LEU A 49 -4.31 -0.70 3.59
CA LEU A 49 -4.89 0.36 2.77
C LEU A 49 -3.85 0.78 1.73
N CYS A 50 -4.26 0.83 0.47
CA CYS A 50 -3.46 1.35 -0.63
C CYS A 50 -4.08 2.66 -1.10
N LEU A 51 -3.34 3.76 -1.07
CA LEU A 51 -3.73 5.00 -1.72
C LEU A 51 -3.07 5.08 -3.09
N VAL A 52 -3.85 5.42 -4.11
CA VAL A 52 -3.37 5.59 -5.49
C VAL A 52 -3.73 6.99 -5.97
N ALA A 53 -2.72 7.76 -6.39
CA ALA A 53 -2.87 9.12 -6.88
C ALA A 53 -3.33 9.15 -8.35
N PHE A 54 -3.67 10.34 -8.83
CA PHE A 54 -4.11 10.55 -10.19
C PHE A 54 -3.13 10.03 -11.25
N ASP A 55 -1.83 10.24 -11.03
CA ASP A 55 -0.73 9.86 -11.91
C ASP A 55 -0.31 8.38 -11.77
N GLY A 56 -0.92 7.65 -10.83
CA GLY A 56 -0.61 6.25 -10.57
C GLY A 56 0.45 6.01 -9.49
N GLU A 57 1.09 7.06 -8.95
CA GLU A 57 1.89 6.92 -7.72
C GLU A 57 1.01 6.32 -6.61
N TRP A 58 1.56 5.37 -5.85
CA TRP A 58 0.81 4.68 -4.82
C TRP A 58 1.62 4.47 -3.55
N THR A 59 0.91 4.32 -2.43
CA THR A 59 1.50 3.92 -1.15
C THR A 59 0.58 2.96 -0.42
N ARG A 60 1.16 1.96 0.26
CA ARG A 60 0.43 0.88 0.95
C ARG A 60 0.97 0.67 2.35
N ARG A 61 0.09 0.65 3.35
CA ARG A 61 0.44 0.41 4.76
C ARG A 61 -0.67 -0.36 5.49
N PRO A 62 -0.34 -1.12 6.56
CA PRO A 62 -1.35 -1.76 7.40
C PRO A 62 -2.20 -0.72 8.13
N VAL A 63 -3.49 -1.00 8.30
CA VAL A 63 -4.45 -0.09 8.96
C VAL A 63 -5.16 -0.73 10.17
N GLY A 64 -4.73 -1.93 10.57
CA GLY A 64 -5.23 -2.64 11.75
C GLY A 64 -6.63 -3.21 11.57
N ASP A 65 -7.60 -2.40 11.15
CA ASP A 65 -8.99 -2.80 10.94
C ASP A 65 -9.70 -1.94 9.88
N VAL A 66 -10.85 -2.46 9.41
CA VAL A 66 -11.68 -1.84 8.37
C VAL A 66 -12.25 -0.48 8.80
N ALA A 67 -12.60 -0.30 10.08
CA ALA A 67 -13.19 0.95 10.56
C ALA A 67 -12.16 2.08 10.55
N THR A 68 -10.91 1.78 10.89
CA THR A 68 -9.77 2.71 10.77
C THR A 68 -9.57 3.14 9.32
N ALA A 69 -9.63 2.21 8.36
CA ALA A 69 -9.53 2.53 6.94
C ALA A 69 -10.67 3.46 6.47
N ARG A 70 -11.91 3.17 6.85
CA ARG A 70 -13.09 4.01 6.51
C ARG A 70 -12.98 5.40 7.11
N THR A 71 -12.53 5.50 8.35
CA THR A 71 -12.34 6.77 9.06
C THR A 71 -11.26 7.61 8.36
N LEU A 72 -10.14 7.00 8.01
CA LEU A 72 -9.06 7.68 7.31
C LEU A 72 -9.48 8.17 5.91
N ALA A 73 -10.15 7.32 5.12
CA ALA A 73 -10.66 7.71 3.80
C ALA A 73 -11.65 8.89 3.89
N ALA A 74 -12.54 8.87 4.89
CA ALA A 74 -13.46 9.97 5.15
C ALA A 74 -12.74 11.27 5.57
N GLN A 75 -11.72 11.18 6.43
CA GLN A 75 -10.90 12.33 6.83
C GLN A 75 -10.16 12.96 5.64
N LEU A 76 -9.61 12.12 4.77
CA LEU A 76 -8.92 12.53 3.54
C LEU A 76 -9.88 12.95 2.42
N LYS A 77 -11.20 12.71 2.58
CA LYS A 77 -12.24 12.95 1.58
C LYS A 77 -11.98 12.25 0.24
N VAL A 78 -11.48 11.01 0.31
CA VAL A 78 -11.19 10.18 -0.86
C VAL A 78 -12.19 9.02 -0.95
N PRO A 79 -12.54 8.57 -2.17
CA PRO A 79 -13.35 7.36 -2.33
C PRO A 79 -12.59 6.13 -1.80
N LEU A 80 -13.33 5.20 -1.19
CA LEU A 80 -12.81 3.94 -0.68
C LEU A 80 -13.44 2.77 -1.41
N PHE A 81 -12.60 1.95 -2.02
CA PHE A 81 -12.97 0.77 -2.77
C PHE A 81 -12.46 -0.49 -2.07
N ASP A 82 -13.15 -1.60 -2.30
CA ASP A 82 -12.62 -2.92 -1.95
C ASP A 82 -11.68 -3.40 -3.07
N ALA A 83 -10.42 -3.66 -2.74
CA ALA A 83 -9.41 -4.06 -3.71
C ALA A 83 -9.69 -5.43 -4.34
N THR A 84 -10.40 -6.32 -3.64
CA THR A 84 -10.74 -7.66 -4.15
C THR A 84 -11.86 -7.61 -5.17
N VAL A 85 -12.76 -6.63 -5.04
CA VAL A 85 -13.88 -6.41 -5.97
C VAL A 85 -13.44 -5.58 -7.16
N SER A 86 -12.74 -4.48 -6.90
CA SER A 86 -12.45 -3.46 -7.91
C SER A 86 -11.13 -3.71 -8.65
N GLY A 87 -10.22 -4.46 -8.02
CA GLY A 87 -8.82 -4.52 -8.44
C GLY A 87 -8.10 -3.18 -8.25
N TYR A 88 -6.86 -3.12 -8.75
CA TYR A 88 -6.07 -1.89 -8.79
C TYR A 88 -6.25 -1.17 -10.13
N PRO A 89 -6.23 0.16 -10.16
CA PRO A 89 -6.47 0.93 -11.36
C PRO A 89 -5.30 0.81 -12.34
N GLN A 90 -5.56 0.91 -13.65
CA GLN A 90 -4.53 0.72 -14.69
C GLN A 90 -3.36 1.69 -14.53
N ARG A 91 -3.62 2.95 -14.16
CA ARG A 91 -2.59 3.97 -13.89
C ARG A 91 -1.52 3.53 -12.88
N MET A 92 -1.90 2.75 -11.87
CA MET A 92 -0.96 2.21 -10.88
C MET A 92 0.02 1.22 -11.53
N ARG A 93 -0.47 0.40 -12.47
CA ARG A 93 0.35 -0.55 -13.22
C ARG A 93 1.31 0.17 -14.15
N ASP A 94 0.80 1.17 -14.88
CA ASP A 94 1.59 1.96 -15.82
C ASP A 94 2.74 2.70 -15.09
N TYR A 95 2.45 3.27 -13.90
CA TYR A 95 3.44 3.90 -13.04
C TYR A 95 4.56 2.93 -12.64
N GLU A 96 4.18 1.71 -12.21
CA GLU A 96 5.13 0.68 -11.80
C GLU A 96 6.00 0.20 -12.96
N GLU A 97 5.44 0.04 -14.16
CA GLU A 97 6.23 -0.32 -15.35
C GLU A 97 7.31 0.71 -15.66
N VAL A 98 6.97 2.00 -15.61
CA VAL A 98 7.92 3.10 -15.83
C VAL A 98 9.00 3.11 -14.75
N ARG A 99 8.61 2.93 -13.47
CA ARG A 99 9.53 2.86 -12.33
C ARG A 99 10.51 1.70 -12.46
N ILE A 100 10.02 0.49 -12.68
CA ILE A 100 10.84 -0.72 -12.84
C ILE A 100 11.79 -0.57 -14.03
N ARG A 101 11.32 -0.05 -15.17
CA ARG A 101 12.16 0.17 -16.35
C ARG A 101 13.27 1.18 -16.07
N ARG A 102 12.98 2.26 -15.36
CA ARG A 102 13.97 3.26 -14.93
C ARG A 102 15.00 2.63 -14.01
N GLU A 103 14.58 1.93 -12.96
CA GLU A 103 15.48 1.27 -12.01
C GLU A 103 16.39 0.24 -12.69
N ARG A 104 15.85 -0.58 -13.60
CA ARG A 104 16.63 -1.56 -14.36
C ARG A 104 17.73 -0.89 -15.19
N ARG A 105 17.41 0.23 -15.86
CA ARG A 105 18.39 0.99 -16.64
C ARG A 105 19.49 1.57 -15.77
N GLU A 106 19.15 2.12 -14.61
CA GLU A 106 20.12 2.66 -13.66
C GLU A 106 21.01 1.57 -13.05
N ARG A 107 20.45 0.42 -12.66
CA ARG A 107 21.22 -0.73 -12.17
C ARG A 107 22.18 -1.27 -13.22
N ALA A 108 21.74 -1.39 -14.47
CA ALA A 108 22.60 -1.81 -15.57
C ALA A 108 23.74 -0.82 -15.82
N ARG A 109 23.48 0.50 -15.69
CA ARG A 109 24.52 1.53 -15.79
C ARG A 109 25.55 1.40 -14.66
N ARG A 110 25.09 1.28 -13.41
CA ARG A 110 25.98 1.12 -12.24
C ARG A 110 26.85 -0.12 -12.37
N LEU A 111 26.26 -1.26 -12.76
CA LEU A 111 27.01 -2.50 -12.95
C LEU A 111 28.11 -2.36 -14.02
N ARG A 112 27.81 -1.68 -15.13
CA ARG A 112 28.79 -1.42 -16.20
C ARG A 112 29.92 -0.52 -15.71
N GLU A 113 29.61 0.50 -14.93
CA GLU A 113 30.59 1.43 -14.36
C GLU A 113 31.52 0.69 -13.37
N SER A 114 30.94 -0.07 -12.43
CA SER A 114 31.72 -0.87 -11.48
C SER A 114 32.57 -1.95 -12.14
N MET A 115 32.08 -2.56 -13.24
CA MET A 115 32.86 -3.55 -13.99
C MET A 115 34.04 -2.92 -14.73
N ARG A 116 33.87 -1.69 -15.24
CA ARG A 116 34.96 -0.92 -15.84
C ARG A 116 36.02 -0.55 -14.79
N GLU A 117 35.60 -0.03 -13.64
CA GLU A 117 36.52 0.33 -12.54
C GLU A 117 37.29 -0.88 -12.00
N ALA A 118 36.70 -2.07 -12.02
CA ALA A 118 37.35 -3.31 -11.58
C ALA A 118 38.41 -3.82 -12.59
N ASP A 119 38.21 -3.60 -13.88
CA ASP A 119 39.18 -3.92 -14.94
C ASP A 119 40.35 -2.93 -14.95
N GLU A 120 40.11 -1.68 -14.55
CA GLU A 120 41.11 -0.60 -14.45
C GLU A 120 42.00 -0.69 -13.17
N ARG A 121 41.78 -1.66 -12.26
CA ARG A 121 42.56 -1.87 -11.02
C ARG A 121 43.45 -3.11 -11.06
#